data_AF-A0A2M9EZF3-F1
#
_entry.id   AF-A0A2M9EZF3-F1
#
_cell.length_a   1.000
_cell.length_b   1.000
_cell.length_c   1.000
_cell.angle_alpha   90.00
_cell.angle_beta   90.00
_cell.angle_gamma   90.00
#
_symmetry.space_group_name_H-M   'P 1'
#
loop_
_entity.id
_entity.type
_entity.pdbx_description
1 polymer ?
#
loop_
_entity_poly.entity_id
_entity_poly.type
_entity_poly.pdbx_seq_one_letter_code
_entity_poly.pdbx_strand_id
1 'polypeptide(L)'
;METSVKRTNYFWPVTKFIAAILSAIAIAAIVVIQESIYGVVEPEVEFYSWSSQFIIVLISQLTLLLLAVLPLSIVADYLVQVKWQPSGVRKILVVACAYIVVGIIAGILYSIFTMSVAYGSSILFIIGTTFVFLAIQLVFDWILSRLTM
;
A
#
# COMPACT_ATOMS: atom_id res chain seq x y z
N MET A 1 -5.82 36.09 -4.98
CA MET A 1 -6.43 34.95 -5.71
C MET A 1 -5.92 33.66 -5.04
N GLU A 2 -6.30 33.44 -3.78
CA GLU A 2 -5.58 32.51 -2.88
C GLU A 2 -6.52 31.62 -2.04
N THR A 3 -7.77 31.47 -2.47
CA THR A 3 -8.80 30.77 -1.68
C THR A 3 -9.45 29.59 -2.42
N SER A 4 -9.11 29.31 -3.67
CA SER A 4 -9.66 28.15 -4.41
C SER A 4 -8.89 26.85 -4.22
N VAL A 5 -7.67 26.88 -3.68
CA VAL A 5 -6.84 25.66 -3.48
C VAL A 5 -7.25 24.86 -2.24
N LYS A 6 -8.15 25.37 -1.39
CA LYS A 6 -8.39 24.83 -0.04
C LYS A 6 -9.74 24.11 0.18
N ARG A 7 -10.52 23.80 -0.87
CA ARG A 7 -11.87 23.21 -0.69
C ARG A 7 -12.13 21.83 -1.31
N THR A 8 -11.08 21.07 -1.59
CA THR A 8 -11.12 19.64 -1.96
C THR A 8 -9.89 19.03 -1.27
N ASN A 9 -9.93 18.20 -0.23
CA ASN A 9 -10.66 16.97 -0.05
C ASN A 9 -10.39 16.50 1.41
N TYR A 10 -11.32 16.70 2.34
CA TYR A 10 -11.29 15.90 3.58
C TYR A 10 -11.45 14.39 3.26
N PHE A 11 -11.99 14.05 2.09
CA PHE A 11 -12.10 12.69 1.58
C PHE A 11 -10.76 12.04 1.24
N TRP A 12 -9.73 12.80 0.85
CA TRP A 12 -8.50 12.22 0.30
C TRP A 12 -7.69 11.41 1.33
N PRO A 13 -7.50 11.88 2.58
CA PRO A 13 -6.91 11.06 3.63
C PRO A 13 -7.76 9.83 3.98
N VAL A 14 -9.09 9.96 3.92
CA VAL A 14 -10.04 8.87 4.23
C VAL A 14 -10.00 7.78 3.16
N THR A 15 -9.97 8.15 1.87
CA THR A 15 -9.82 7.20 0.76
C THR A 15 -8.55 6.38 0.92
N LYS A 16 -7.42 7.03 1.22
CA LYS A 16 -6.15 6.34 1.43
C LYS A 16 -6.20 5.41 2.65
N PHE A 17 -6.81 5.84 3.74
CA PHE A 17 -6.96 5.00 4.92
C PHE A 17 -7.78 3.74 4.63
N ILE A 18 -8.93 3.88 3.96
CA ILE A 18 -9.77 2.74 3.55
C ILE A 18 -9.00 1.84 2.57
N ALA A 19 -8.30 2.42 1.59
CA ALA A 19 -7.49 1.67 0.65
C ALA A 19 -6.41 0.87 1.35
N ALA A 20 -5.77 1.40 2.39
CA ALA A 20 -4.77 0.68 3.18
C ALA A 20 -5.38 -0.55 3.88
N ILE A 21 -6.55 -0.40 4.50
CA ILE A 21 -7.26 -1.52 5.15
C ILE A 21 -7.62 -2.60 4.13
N LEU A 22 -8.22 -2.21 3.01
CA LEU A 22 -8.62 -3.15 1.96
C LEU A 22 -7.42 -3.85 1.33
N SER A 23 -6.31 -3.15 1.16
CA SER A 23 -5.06 -3.73 0.66
C SER A 23 -4.50 -4.77 1.61
N ALA A 24 -4.52 -4.48 2.92
CA ALA A 24 -4.07 -5.43 3.93
C ALA A 24 -4.91 -6.72 3.90
N ILE A 25 -6.24 -6.59 3.80
CA ILE A 25 -7.16 -7.73 3.67
C ILE A 25 -6.87 -8.52 2.41
N ALA A 26 -6.74 -7.85 1.26
CA ALA A 26 -6.50 -8.50 -0.02
C ALA A 26 -5.16 -9.26 -0.04
N ILE A 27 -4.09 -8.64 0.47
CA ILE A 27 -2.77 -9.26 0.53
C ILE A 27 -2.77 -10.44 1.50
N ALA A 28 -3.39 -10.30 2.67
CA ALA A 28 -3.52 -11.40 3.63
C ALA A 28 -4.25 -12.60 3.02
N ALA A 29 -5.35 -12.36 2.30
CA ALA A 29 -6.06 -13.41 1.58
C ALA A 29 -5.17 -14.08 0.53
N ILE A 30 -4.43 -13.30 -0.27
CA ILE A 30 -3.55 -13.83 -1.32
C ILE A 30 -2.44 -14.71 -0.72
N VAL A 31 -1.75 -14.23 0.33
CA VAL A 31 -0.65 -14.97 0.96
C VAL A 31 -1.13 -16.31 1.52
N VAL A 32 -2.23 -16.31 2.28
CA VAL A 32 -2.76 -17.54 2.87
C VAL A 32 -3.26 -18.53 1.80
N ILE A 33 -3.87 -18.03 0.72
CA ILE A 33 -4.26 -18.87 -0.43
C ILE A 33 -3.02 -19.46 -1.11
N GLN A 34 -1.96 -18.69 -1.31
CA GLN A 34 -0.71 -19.17 -1.89
C GLN A 34 -0.06 -20.24 -1.02
N GLU A 35 0.02 -20.03 0.29
CA GLU A 35 0.55 -21.03 1.24
C GLU A 35 -0.26 -22.33 1.20
N SER A 36 -1.59 -22.22 1.11
CA SER A 36 -2.50 -23.37 1.00
C SER A 36 -2.32 -24.16 -0.30
N ILE A 37 -2.02 -23.49 -1.42
CA ILE A 37 -1.87 -24.12 -2.74
C ILE A 37 -0.48 -24.71 -2.94
N TYR A 38 0.57 -23.99 -2.55
CA TYR A 38 1.95 -24.36 -2.87
C TYR A 38 2.61 -25.21 -1.79
N GLY A 39 1.94 -25.46 -0.66
CA GLY A 39 2.44 -26.35 0.39
C GLY A 39 3.78 -25.88 0.98
N VAL A 40 4.13 -24.61 0.82
CA VAL A 40 5.30 -23.98 1.45
C VAL A 40 4.92 -23.68 2.89
N VAL A 41 4.68 -24.74 3.66
CA VAL A 41 4.47 -24.64 5.09
C VAL A 41 5.85 -24.69 5.70
N GLU A 42 6.36 -23.53 6.13
CA GLU A 42 7.50 -23.52 7.05
C GLU A 42 7.11 -24.36 8.28
N PRO A 43 8.00 -25.21 8.82
CA PRO A 43 7.65 -26.13 9.91
C PRO A 43 7.14 -25.43 11.18
N GLU A 44 7.41 -24.13 11.33
CA GLU A 44 6.88 -23.30 12.41
C GLU A 44 5.39 -22.94 12.22
N VAL A 45 4.88 -23.03 10.99
CA VAL A 45 3.53 -22.60 10.56
C VAL A 45 2.55 -23.79 10.45
N GLU A 46 3.03 -25.03 10.50
CA GLU A 46 2.22 -26.27 10.52
C GLU A 46 1.19 -26.31 11.68
N PHE A 47 1.41 -25.54 12.74
CA PHE A 47 0.56 -25.53 13.93
C PHE A 47 -0.62 -24.54 13.88
N TYR A 48 -0.70 -23.66 12.89
CA TYR A 48 -1.72 -22.61 12.85
C TYR A 48 -2.90 -22.99 11.94
N SER A 49 -4.12 -22.82 12.46
CA SER A 49 -5.32 -22.87 11.63
C SER A 49 -5.25 -21.80 10.53
N TRP A 50 -5.91 -22.06 9.40
CA TRP A 50 -6.03 -21.10 8.28
C TRP A 50 -6.47 -19.69 8.74
N SER A 51 -7.40 -19.63 9.70
CA SER A 51 -7.83 -18.38 10.32
C SER A 51 -6.73 -17.66 11.12
N SER A 52 -5.87 -18.41 11.81
CA SER A 52 -4.76 -17.84 12.59
C SER A 52 -3.69 -17.29 11.67
N GLN A 53 -3.33 -18.02 10.60
CA GLN A 53 -2.40 -17.54 9.57
C GLN A 53 -2.92 -16.25 8.93
N PHE A 54 -4.21 -16.22 8.55
CA PHE A 54 -4.83 -15.01 8.01
C PHE A 54 -4.73 -13.81 8.95
N ILE A 55 -5.01 -13.99 10.24
CA ILE A 55 -4.93 -12.89 11.23
C ILE A 55 -3.48 -12.42 11.39
N ILE A 56 -2.51 -13.34 11.46
CA ILE A 56 -1.08 -12.99 11.59
C ILE A 56 -0.63 -12.16 10.39
N VAL A 57 -0.91 -12.63 9.17
CA VAL A 57 -0.55 -11.90 7.96
C VAL A 57 -1.29 -10.57 7.90
N LEU A 58 -2.59 -10.54 8.20
CA LEU A 58 -3.39 -9.32 8.20
C LEU A 58 -2.82 -8.25 9.13
N ILE A 59 -2.46 -8.60 10.38
CA ILE A 59 -1.90 -7.66 11.35
C ILE A 59 -0.55 -7.13 10.86
N SER A 60 0.31 -8.00 10.30
CA SER A 60 1.59 -7.60 9.72
C SER A 60 1.41 -6.61 8.56
N GLN A 61 0.52 -6.93 7.61
CA GLN A 61 0.24 -6.06 6.47
C GLN A 61 -0.43 -4.74 6.88
N LEU A 62 -1.37 -4.77 7.84
CA LEU A 62 -1.97 -3.55 8.40
C LEU A 62 -0.91 -2.64 9.00
N THR A 63 0.01 -3.20 9.78
CA THR A 63 1.08 -2.43 10.42
C THR A 63 1.98 -1.77 9.38
N LEU A 64 2.42 -2.53 8.37
CA LEU A 64 3.23 -2.01 7.27
C LEU A 64 2.50 -0.92 6.49
N LEU A 65 1.25 -1.16 6.10
CA LEU A 65 0.48 -0.24 5.28
C LEU A 65 0.13 1.04 6.04
N LEU A 66 -0.29 0.95 7.30
CA LEU A 66 -0.71 2.11 8.09
C LEU A 66 0.47 2.93 8.61
N LEU A 67 1.59 2.29 9.00
CA LEU A 67 2.71 3.00 9.63
C LEU A 67 3.80 3.40 8.65
N ALA A 68 3.96 2.72 7.51
CA ALA A 68 5.00 3.05 6.53
C ALA A 68 4.40 3.55 5.22
N VAL A 69 3.61 2.72 4.52
CA VAL A 69 3.17 3.04 3.15
C VAL A 69 2.22 4.24 3.13
N LEU A 70 1.25 4.29 4.03
CA LEU A 70 0.25 5.37 4.11
C LEU A 70 0.89 6.74 4.31
N PRO A 71 1.70 7.01 5.36
CA PRO A 71 2.32 8.32 5.55
C PRO A 71 3.28 8.67 4.41
N LEU A 72 4.08 7.72 3.91
CA LEU A 72 4.97 7.95 2.77
C LEU A 72 4.19 8.29 1.49
N SER A 73 3.05 7.63 1.24
CA SER A 73 2.20 7.92 0.08
C SER A 73 1.57 9.32 0.15
N ILE A 74 1.23 9.79 1.35
CA ILE A 74 0.68 11.13 1.55
C ILE A 74 1.73 12.18 1.20
N VAL A 75 2.96 11.99 1.69
CA VAL A 75 4.09 12.87 1.37
C VAL A 75 4.42 12.83 -0.12
N ALA A 76 4.45 11.63 -0.72
CA ALA A 76 4.74 11.46 -2.14
C ALA A 76 3.71 12.20 -3.01
N ASP A 77 2.42 12.01 -2.75
CA ASP A 77 1.36 12.68 -3.51
C ASP A 77 1.39 14.20 -3.33
N TYR A 78 1.67 14.69 -2.12
CA TYR A 78 1.86 16.12 -1.88
C TYR A 78 3.03 16.69 -2.69
N LEU A 79 4.19 16.01 -2.70
CA LEU A 79 5.35 16.42 -3.47
C LEU A 79 5.09 16.40 -4.98
N VAL A 80 4.42 15.36 -5.49
CA VAL A 80 4.05 15.26 -6.91
C VAL A 80 3.14 16.41 -7.31
N GLN A 81 2.15 16.75 -6.49
CA GLN A 81 1.20 17.84 -6.77
C GLN A 81 1.86 19.22 -6.68
N VAL A 82 2.66 19.48 -5.65
CA VAL A 82 3.23 20.81 -5.40
C VAL A 82 4.42 21.09 -6.33
N LYS A 83 5.37 20.15 -6.48
CA LYS A 83 6.60 20.40 -7.24
C LYS A 83 6.52 20.07 -8.72
N TRP A 84 5.89 18.95 -9.08
CA TRP A 84 5.98 18.45 -10.46
C TRP A 84 4.82 18.91 -11.36
N GLN A 85 3.65 19.18 -10.79
CA GLN A 85 2.43 19.58 -11.50
C GLN A 85 2.22 18.83 -12.85
N PRO A 86 2.36 17.50 -12.91
CA PRO A 86 2.36 16.80 -14.18
C PRO A 86 0.93 16.69 -14.75
N SER A 87 0.79 16.81 -16.07
CA SER A 87 -0.49 16.69 -16.79
C SER A 87 -0.51 15.48 -17.74
N GLY A 88 -1.71 14.95 -18.00
CA GLY A 88 -1.94 13.83 -18.92
C GLY A 88 -1.17 12.55 -18.54
N VAL A 89 -0.56 11.90 -19.54
CA VAL A 89 0.19 10.64 -19.36
C VAL A 89 1.39 10.80 -18.42
N ARG A 90 2.03 11.97 -18.41
CA ARG A 90 3.16 12.26 -17.53
C ARG A 90 2.78 12.15 -16.05
N LYS A 91 1.53 12.47 -15.70
CA LYS A 91 1.02 12.34 -14.32
C LYS A 91 1.05 10.88 -13.86
N ILE A 92 0.62 9.97 -14.71
CA ILE A 92 0.55 8.53 -14.40
C ILE A 92 1.97 8.00 -14.14
N LEU A 93 2.93 8.33 -15.03
CA LEU A 93 4.32 7.90 -14.87
C LEU A 93 4.96 8.46 -13.61
N VAL A 94 4.76 9.75 -13.31
CA VAL A 94 5.33 10.37 -12.11
C VAL A 94 4.76 9.75 -10.84
N VAL A 95 3.44 9.49 -10.78
CA VAL A 95 2.81 8.81 -9.64
C VAL A 95 3.34 7.38 -9.51
N ALA A 96 3.41 6.61 -10.61
CA ALA A 96 3.96 5.25 -10.56
C ALA A 96 5.41 5.23 -10.04
N CYS A 97 6.28 6.12 -10.55
CA CYS A 97 7.65 6.24 -10.04
C CYS A 97 7.70 6.66 -8.57
N ALA A 98 6.83 7.57 -8.13
CA ALA A 98 6.76 7.96 -6.73
C ALA A 98 6.38 6.78 -5.82
N TYR A 99 5.44 5.93 -6.24
CA TYR A 99 5.04 4.75 -5.47
C TYR A 99 6.09 3.64 -5.48
N ILE A 100 6.91 3.53 -6.54
CA ILE A 100 8.11 2.68 -6.51
C ILE A 100 9.06 3.15 -5.40
N VAL A 101 9.33 4.45 -5.32
CA VAL A 101 10.20 5.03 -4.29
C VAL A 101 9.60 4.82 -2.90
N VAL A 102 8.30 5.01 -2.73
CA VAL A 102 7.58 4.71 -1.48
C VAL A 102 7.78 3.24 -1.08
N GLY A 103 7.58 2.30 -2.01
CA GLY A 103 7.77 0.87 -1.77
C GLY A 103 9.20 0.51 -1.39
N ILE A 104 10.20 1.13 -2.04
CA ILE A 104 11.61 0.93 -1.69
C ILE A 104 11.90 1.44 -0.28
N ILE A 105 11.48 2.66 0.06
CA ILE A 105 11.73 3.23 1.39
C ILE A 105 11.02 2.41 2.47
N ALA A 106 9.75 2.05 2.25
CA ALA A 106 9.00 1.18 3.15
C ALA A 106 9.66 -0.19 3.30
N GLY A 107 10.20 -0.75 2.21
CA GLY A 107 10.91 -2.02 2.20
C GLY A 107 12.21 -2.00 3.00
N ILE A 108 12.98 -0.91 2.88
CA ILE A 108 14.19 -0.69 3.66
C ILE A 108 13.83 -0.57 5.15
N LEU A 109 12.83 0.25 5.49
CA LEU A 109 12.38 0.41 6.87
C LEU A 109 11.94 -0.93 7.47
N TYR A 110 11.09 -1.67 6.76
CA TYR A 110 10.63 -2.99 7.18
C TYR A 110 11.80 -3.94 7.43
N SER A 111 12.78 -3.98 6.51
CA SER A 111 13.93 -4.87 6.63
C SER A 111 14.81 -4.52 7.85
N ILE A 112 14.98 -3.23 8.14
CA ILE A 112 15.71 -2.76 9.33
C ILE A 112 14.99 -3.19 10.62
N PHE A 113 13.68 -2.99 10.69
CA PHE A 113 12.90 -3.32 11.90
C PHE A 113 12.70 -4.82 12.11
N THR A 114 12.66 -5.61 11.04
CA THR A 114 12.47 -7.07 11.12
C THR A 114 13.78 -7.85 11.13
N MET A 115 14.93 -7.17 11.02
CA MET A 115 16.26 -7.80 10.88
C MET A 115 16.30 -8.88 9.78
N SER A 116 15.52 -8.68 8.70
CA SER A 116 15.39 -9.66 7.63
C SER A 116 16.70 -9.79 6.86
N VAL A 117 17.25 -11.01 6.82
CA VAL A 117 18.46 -11.34 6.06
C VAL A 117 18.18 -11.37 4.54
N ALA A 118 16.91 -11.48 4.15
CA ALA A 118 16.44 -11.54 2.77
C ALA A 118 15.94 -10.17 2.28
N TYR A 119 16.83 -9.17 2.30
CA TYR A 119 16.54 -7.79 1.93
C TYR A 119 15.90 -7.64 0.55
N GLY A 120 16.42 -8.37 -0.45
CA GLY A 120 15.96 -8.24 -1.85
C GLY A 120 14.51 -8.69 -2.06
N SER A 121 14.14 -9.87 -1.54
CA SER A 121 12.78 -10.39 -1.67
C SER A 121 11.78 -9.57 -0.85
N SER A 122 12.18 -9.12 0.34
CA SER A 122 11.36 -8.28 1.22
C SER A 122 11.03 -6.94 0.55
N ILE A 123 12.01 -6.29 -0.08
CA ILE A 123 11.79 -5.03 -0.80
C ILE A 123 10.85 -5.23 -2.00
N LEU A 124 11.07 -6.27 -2.81
CA LEU A 124 10.21 -6.55 -3.97
C LEU A 124 8.76 -6.82 -3.55
N PHE A 125 8.56 -7.60 -2.49
CA PHE A 125 7.23 -7.86 -1.93
C PHE A 125 6.54 -6.57 -1.49
N ILE A 126 7.27 -5.65 -0.85
CA ILE A 126 6.72 -4.38 -0.34
C ILE A 126 6.44 -3.39 -1.49
N ILE A 127 7.24 -3.40 -2.55
CA ILE A 127 6.92 -2.68 -3.79
C ILE A 127 5.59 -3.21 -4.37
N GLY A 128 5.43 -4.53 -4.46
CA GLY A 128 4.18 -5.14 -4.92
C GLY A 128 2.98 -4.74 -4.05
N THR A 129 3.14 -4.80 -2.73
CA THR A 129 2.14 -4.35 -1.74
C THR A 129 1.74 -2.89 -1.95
N THR A 130 2.72 -2.02 -2.22
CA THR A 130 2.51 -0.60 -2.47
C THR A 130 1.73 -0.36 -3.77
N PHE A 131 1.91 -1.19 -4.79
CA PHE A 131 1.13 -1.14 -6.03
C PHE A 131 -0.30 -1.66 -5.85
N VAL A 132 -0.51 -2.72 -5.07
CA VAL A 132 -1.86 -3.17 -4.70
C VAL A 132 -2.61 -2.04 -4.00
N PHE A 133 -1.93 -1.36 -3.07
CA PHE A 133 -2.44 -0.17 -2.40
C PHE A 133 -2.82 0.95 -3.38
N LEU A 134 -1.92 1.30 -4.31
CA LEU A 134 -2.20 2.31 -5.33
C LEU A 134 -3.41 1.92 -6.20
N ALA A 135 -3.51 0.66 -6.61
CA ALA A 135 -4.60 0.19 -7.46
C ALA A 135 -5.96 0.29 -6.75
N ILE A 136 -6.03 -0.15 -5.48
CA ILE A 136 -7.25 -0.05 -4.67
C ILE A 136 -7.62 1.43 -4.43
N GLN A 137 -6.63 2.28 -4.14
CA GLN A 137 -6.84 3.71 -3.99
C GLN A 137 -7.48 4.32 -5.25
N LEU A 138 -6.95 4.01 -6.44
CA LEU A 138 -7.46 4.51 -7.71
C LEU A 138 -8.90 4.05 -7.99
N VAL A 139 -9.22 2.79 -7.70
CA VAL A 139 -10.58 2.28 -7.84
C VAL A 139 -11.53 3.02 -6.89
N PHE A 140 -11.12 3.23 -5.63
CA PHE A 140 -11.96 3.90 -4.64
C PHE A 140 -12.17 5.39 -4.96
N ASP A 141 -11.11 6.08 -5.38
CA ASP A 141 -11.19 7.47 -5.86
C ASP A 141 -12.13 7.57 -7.08
N TRP A 142 -12.08 6.59 -7.99
CA TRP A 142 -13.00 6.53 -9.14
C TRP A 142 -14.46 6.32 -8.70
N ILE A 143 -14.73 5.36 -7.81
CA ILE A 143 -16.09 5.09 -7.30
C ILE A 143 -16.65 6.34 -6.60
N LEU A 144 -15.87 6.96 -5.70
CA LEU A 144 -16.30 8.15 -4.98
C LEU A 144 -16.60 9.31 -5.93
N SER A 145 -15.74 9.52 -6.94
CA SER A 145 -15.95 10.57 -7.93
C SER A 145 -17.26 10.42 -8.70
N ARG A 146 -17.75 9.18 -8.88
CA ARG A 146 -19.04 8.88 -9.51
C ARG A 146 -20.23 9.09 -8.59
N LEU A 147 -20.05 8.93 -7.28
CA LEU A 147 -21.13 9.07 -6.28
C LEU A 147 -21.35 10.52 -5.85
N THR A 148 -20.35 11.38 -6.00
CA THR A 148 -20.43 12.81 -5.64
C THR A 148 -20.75 13.74 -6.81
N MET A 149 -20.96 13.19 -8.02
CA MET A 149 -21.48 13.88 -9.20
C MET A 149 -23.00 13.70 -9.27
#